data_AF-A0A659SI30-F1
#
_entry.id   AF-A0A659SI30-F1
#
_cell.length_a   1.000
_cell.length_b   1.000
_cell.length_c   1.000
_cell.angle_alpha   90.00
_cell.angle_beta   90.00
_cell.angle_gamma   90.00
#
_symmetry.space_group_name_H-M   'P 1'
#
loop_
_entity.id
_entity.type
_entity.pdbx_description
1 polymer ?
#
loop_
_entity_poly.entity_id
_entity_poly.type
_entity_poly.pdbx_seq_one_letter_code
_entity_poly.pdbx_strand_id
1 'polypeptide(L)'
;PRLMCIRDRFITQIIQATDRRYIVILFAVLLTASCLMVSFANSFTLLLLGRACLGLALGGFWAMSASLTMRLVPARTVPKALSVIFGAVSIALVIAAPLGSFLGGIIGWRNVFNAAAVMGVLCVIWVVKSLPSLPGEPSHQKQNMFSLLQRPGVMAGMIAIFMSFAGQFAFFTYIRPVYMNLAGFDVDGLTLVLLSFGIASFVGTSFSSYVLKRSVKLALAGAPLHLAR
;
A
#
# COMPACT_ATOMS: atom_id res chain seq x y z
N PRO A 1 -4.49 35.32 -38.55
CA PRO A 1 -3.18 35.10 -37.87
C PRO A 1 -3.18 35.29 -36.33
N ARG A 2 -4.03 36.14 -35.74
CA ARG A 2 -4.04 36.38 -34.27
C ARG A 2 -4.98 35.49 -33.43
N LEU A 3 -5.90 34.75 -34.06
CA LEU A 3 -6.84 33.85 -33.35
C LEU A 3 -6.31 32.42 -33.15
N MET A 4 -5.32 31.98 -33.93
CA MET A 4 -4.76 30.61 -33.82
C MET A 4 -3.80 30.47 -32.63
N CYS A 5 -3.19 31.57 -32.19
CA CYS A 5 -2.22 31.63 -31.09
C CYS A 5 -2.85 31.51 -29.68
N ILE A 6 -4.19 31.62 -29.57
CA ILE A 6 -4.90 31.44 -28.28
C ILE A 6 -5.20 29.95 -28.03
N ARG A 7 -5.38 29.14 -29.08
CA ARG A 7 -5.70 27.70 -28.96
C ARG A 7 -4.45 26.84 -28.75
N ASP A 8 -3.30 27.24 -29.29
CA ASP A 8 -2.03 26.52 -29.09
C ASP A 8 -1.48 26.63 -27.65
N ARG A 9 -1.83 27.67 -26.88
CA ARG A 9 -1.52 27.79 -25.44
C ARG A 9 -2.32 26.83 -24.55
N PHE A 10 -3.52 26.43 -24.97
CA PHE A 10 -4.36 25.49 -24.19
C PHE A 10 -3.83 24.06 -24.25
N ILE A 11 -3.17 23.68 -25.34
CA ILE A 11 -2.62 22.33 -25.57
C ILE A 11 -1.20 22.22 -24.99
N THR A 12 -0.44 23.31 -24.91
CA THR A 12 0.86 23.32 -24.21
C THR A 12 0.75 23.35 -22.67
N GLN A 13 -0.41 23.67 -22.09
CA GLN A 13 -0.70 23.48 -20.64
C GLN A 13 -1.07 22.03 -20.26
N ILE A 14 -1.53 21.22 -21.22
CA ILE A 14 -1.63 19.76 -21.07
C ILE A 14 -0.22 19.13 -20.93
N ILE A 15 0.83 19.88 -21.30
CA ILE A 15 2.19 19.39 -21.58
C ILE A 15 3.20 19.64 -20.43
N GLN A 16 2.86 20.28 -19.31
CA GLN A 16 3.71 20.31 -18.11
C GLN A 16 3.13 19.50 -16.94
N ALA A 17 3.28 18.19 -17.06
CA ALA A 17 3.36 17.20 -15.98
C ALA A 17 2.24 17.23 -14.93
N THR A 18 1.22 16.36 -15.11
CA THR A 18 0.11 16.10 -14.19
C THR A 18 0.44 16.47 -12.75
N ASP A 19 -0.18 17.56 -12.28
CA ASP A 19 -0.16 17.99 -10.89
C ASP A 19 -0.31 16.74 -10.00
N ARG A 20 0.69 16.42 -9.19
CA ARG A 20 0.72 15.14 -8.45
C ARG A 20 -0.50 14.98 -7.53
N ARG A 21 -1.13 16.12 -7.18
CA ARG A 21 -2.43 16.22 -6.54
C ARG A 21 -3.52 15.41 -7.26
N TYR A 22 -3.62 15.50 -8.60
CA TYR A 22 -4.60 14.72 -9.36
C TYR A 22 -4.35 13.22 -9.28
N ILE A 23 -3.09 12.80 -9.21
CA ILE A 23 -2.73 11.38 -9.07
C ILE A 23 -3.14 10.86 -7.69
N VAL A 24 -2.90 11.63 -6.63
CA VAL A 24 -3.35 11.27 -5.27
C VAL A 24 -4.88 11.20 -5.20
N ILE A 25 -5.57 12.19 -5.78
CA ILE A 25 -7.04 12.20 -5.85
C ILE A 25 -7.55 11.00 -6.65
N LEU A 26 -6.94 10.68 -7.80
CA LEU A 26 -7.31 9.55 -8.63
C LEU A 26 -7.21 8.23 -7.85
N PHE A 27 -6.11 7.99 -7.12
CA PHE A 27 -5.97 6.78 -6.31
C PHE A 27 -6.95 6.74 -5.13
N ALA A 28 -7.23 7.88 -4.49
CA ALA A 28 -8.22 7.95 -3.42
C ALA A 28 -9.65 7.69 -3.92
N VAL A 29 -10.00 8.22 -5.10
CA VAL A 29 -11.27 7.92 -5.79
C VAL A 29 -11.33 6.46 -6.21
N LEU A 30 -10.25 5.90 -6.76
CA LEU A 30 -10.17 4.49 -7.16
C LEU A 30 -10.37 3.56 -5.96
N LEU A 31 -9.75 3.87 -4.82
CA LEU A 31 -9.94 3.15 -3.56
C LEU A 31 -11.41 3.21 -3.11
N THR A 32 -12.00 4.40 -3.14
CA THR A 32 -13.40 4.60 -2.76
C THR A 32 -14.33 3.82 -3.69
N ALA A 33 -14.13 3.90 -5.00
CA ALA A 33 -14.90 3.17 -6.00
C ALA A 33 -14.78 1.65 -5.82
N SER A 34 -13.58 1.15 -5.49
CA SER A 34 -13.37 -0.26 -5.16
C SER A 34 -14.20 -0.69 -3.94
N CYS A 35 -14.25 0.11 -2.88
CA CYS A 35 -15.10 -0.17 -1.71
C CYS A 35 -16.60 -0.23 -2.08
N LEU A 36 -17.07 0.69 -2.94
CA LEU A 36 -18.44 0.64 -3.47
C LEU A 36 -18.67 -0.63 -4.30
N MET A 37 -17.77 -0.98 -5.21
CA MET A 37 -17.88 -2.21 -6.03
C MET A 37 -17.98 -3.46 -5.17
N VAL A 38 -17.20 -3.53 -4.08
CA VAL A 38 -17.26 -4.65 -3.12
C VAL A 38 -18.59 -4.64 -2.36
N SER A 39 -19.10 -3.46 -1.95
CA SER A 39 -20.39 -3.37 -1.25
C SER A 39 -21.58 -3.79 -2.11
N PHE A 40 -21.57 -3.43 -3.39
CA PHE A 40 -22.61 -3.82 -4.36
C PHE A 40 -22.31 -5.15 -5.07
N ALA A 41 -21.29 -5.90 -4.63
CA ALA A 41 -20.92 -7.16 -5.25
C ALA A 41 -22.05 -8.20 -5.13
N ASN A 42 -22.71 -8.50 -6.24
CA ASN A 42 -23.70 -9.57 -6.35
C ASN A 42 -23.11 -10.86 -6.97
N SER A 43 -21.85 -10.83 -7.40
CA SER A 43 -21.12 -11.96 -7.94
C SER A 43 -19.69 -12.00 -7.38
N PHE A 44 -19.17 -13.20 -7.20
CA PHE A 44 -17.80 -13.42 -6.73
C PHE A 44 -16.75 -12.76 -7.64
N THR A 45 -17.00 -12.73 -8.96
CA THR A 45 -16.14 -12.06 -9.94
C THR A 45 -16.06 -10.56 -9.68
N LEU A 46 -17.18 -9.91 -9.33
CA LEU A 46 -17.22 -8.48 -9.04
C LEU A 46 -16.47 -8.16 -7.74
N LEU A 47 -16.54 -9.06 -6.75
CA LEU A 47 -15.76 -8.95 -5.51
C LEU A 47 -14.26 -9.06 -5.77
N LEU A 48 -13.83 -10.00 -6.62
CA LEU A 48 -12.44 -10.17 -7.05
C LEU A 48 -11.91 -8.94 -7.79
N LEU A 49 -12.69 -8.39 -8.73
CA LEU A 49 -12.33 -7.16 -9.42
C LEU A 49 -12.20 -5.99 -8.45
N GLY A 50 -13.15 -5.86 -7.51
CA GLY A 50 -13.05 -4.87 -6.43
C GLY A 50 -11.75 -5.01 -5.65
N ARG A 51 -11.38 -6.22 -5.23
CA ARG A 51 -10.12 -6.52 -4.54
C ARG A 51 -8.88 -6.21 -5.37
N ALA A 52 -8.90 -6.50 -6.68
CA ALA A 52 -7.82 -6.17 -7.59
C ALA A 52 -7.64 -4.64 -7.70
N CYS A 53 -8.73 -3.89 -7.86
CA CYS A 53 -8.71 -2.43 -7.86
C CYS A 53 -8.20 -1.86 -6.53
N LEU A 54 -8.59 -2.46 -5.40
CA LEU A 54 -8.13 -2.07 -4.07
C LEU A 54 -6.61 -2.20 -3.96
N GLY A 55 -6.05 -3.33 -4.42
CA GLY A 55 -4.61 -3.58 -4.46
C GLY A 55 -3.86 -2.56 -5.32
N LEU A 56 -4.37 -2.25 -6.51
CA LEU A 56 -3.80 -1.22 -7.39
C LEU A 56 -3.83 0.17 -6.73
N ALA A 57 -4.93 0.53 -6.09
CA ALA A 57 -5.08 1.81 -5.40
C ALA A 57 -4.10 1.94 -4.22
N LEU A 58 -3.97 0.89 -3.40
CA LEU A 58 -3.02 0.84 -2.29
C LEU A 58 -1.57 0.90 -2.78
N GLY A 59 -1.20 0.13 -3.81
CA GLY A 59 0.13 0.16 -4.39
C GLY A 59 0.49 1.55 -4.92
N GLY A 60 -0.43 2.19 -5.63
CA GLY A 60 -0.28 3.58 -6.09
C GLY A 60 -0.17 4.58 -4.96
N PHE A 61 -0.98 4.45 -3.92
CA PHE A 61 -0.94 5.31 -2.73
C PHE A 61 0.41 5.23 -2.01
N TRP A 62 0.95 4.02 -1.79
CA TRP A 62 2.26 3.84 -1.17
C TRP A 62 3.40 4.48 -1.98
N ALA A 63 3.40 4.28 -3.31
CA ALA A 63 4.37 4.90 -4.20
C ALA A 63 4.29 6.44 -4.16
N MET A 64 3.08 7.00 -4.12
CA MET A 64 2.85 8.44 -4.05
C MET A 64 3.19 9.04 -2.68
N SER A 65 2.88 8.34 -1.59
CA SER A 65 3.16 8.79 -0.22
C SER A 65 4.64 9.06 0.02
N ALA A 66 5.51 8.14 -0.41
CA ALA A 66 6.96 8.33 -0.33
C ALA A 66 7.42 9.55 -1.13
N SER A 67 6.90 9.72 -2.35
CA SER A 67 7.29 10.84 -3.20
C SER A 67 6.75 12.20 -2.74
N LEU A 68 5.54 12.23 -2.18
CA LEU A 68 4.94 13.44 -1.62
C LEU A 68 5.70 13.89 -0.37
N THR A 69 6.08 12.95 0.49
CA THR A 69 6.86 13.24 1.71
C THR A 69 8.20 13.90 1.39
N MET A 70 8.92 13.41 0.36
CA MET A 70 10.18 14.03 -0.07
C MET A 70 10.02 15.44 -0.65
N ARG A 71 8.82 15.83 -1.11
CA ARG A 71 8.52 17.14 -1.70
C ARG A 71 7.95 18.14 -0.69
N LEU A 72 7.12 17.69 0.25
CA LEU A 72 6.47 18.56 1.25
C LEU A 72 7.40 18.91 2.42
N VAL A 73 8.37 18.04 2.70
CA VAL A 73 9.17 18.11 3.92
C VAL A 73 10.64 18.29 3.55
N PRO A 74 11.39 19.21 4.19
CA PRO A 74 12.83 19.32 4.01
C PRO A 74 13.54 17.98 4.22
N ALA A 75 14.57 17.67 3.43
CA ALA A 75 15.27 16.37 3.45
C ALA A 75 15.66 15.89 4.87
N ARG A 76 16.05 16.83 5.73
CA ARG A 76 16.41 16.62 7.15
C ARG A 76 15.28 16.10 8.04
N THR A 77 14.02 16.36 7.68
CA THR A 77 12.82 15.95 8.45
C THR A 77 12.00 14.85 7.76
N VAL A 78 12.43 14.36 6.59
CA VAL A 78 11.81 13.22 5.89
C VAL A 78 11.71 11.97 6.77
N PRO A 79 12.74 11.56 7.54
CA PRO A 79 12.63 10.39 8.42
C PRO A 79 11.54 10.56 9.47
N LYS A 80 11.42 11.77 10.06
CA LYS A 80 10.40 12.09 11.06
C LYS A 80 8.99 12.05 10.47
N ALA A 81 8.81 12.58 9.26
CA ALA A 81 7.53 12.52 8.55
C ALA A 81 7.12 11.07 8.22
N LEU A 82 8.06 10.25 7.74
CA LEU A 82 7.82 8.84 7.51
C LEU A 82 7.47 8.10 8.81
N SER A 83 8.16 8.38 9.92
CA SER A 83 7.82 7.80 11.23
C SER A 83 6.39 8.13 11.67
N VAL A 84 5.90 9.34 11.40
CA VAL A 84 4.50 9.71 11.68
C VAL A 84 3.53 8.93 10.78
N ILE A 85 3.82 8.83 9.49
CA ILE A 85 2.98 8.06 8.54
C ILE A 85 2.91 6.59 8.95
N PHE A 86 4.05 5.93 9.18
CA PHE A 86 4.09 4.53 9.61
C PHE A 86 3.48 4.34 11.00
N GLY A 87 3.65 5.29 11.92
CA GLY A 87 3.00 5.28 13.23
C GLY A 87 1.48 5.31 13.12
N ALA A 88 0.94 6.19 12.27
CA ALA A 88 -0.50 6.24 11.99
C ALA A 88 -1.02 4.94 11.36
N VAL A 89 -0.27 4.36 10.41
CA VAL A 89 -0.62 3.07 9.79
C VAL A 89 -0.66 1.94 10.82
N SER A 90 0.31 1.87 11.74
CA SER A 90 0.32 0.88 12.81
C SER A 90 -0.89 0.99 13.73
N ILE A 91 -1.24 2.20 14.17
CA ILE A 91 -2.42 2.44 15.01
C ILE A 91 -3.69 2.05 14.25
N ALA A 92 -3.79 2.43 12.97
CA ALA A 92 -4.92 2.08 12.13
C ALA A 92 -5.08 0.57 11.97
N LEU A 93 -4.00 -0.19 11.75
CA LEU A 93 -4.03 -1.66 11.64
C LEU A 93 -4.54 -2.34 12.92
N VAL A 94 -4.10 -1.87 14.09
CA VAL A 94 -4.53 -2.41 15.39
C VAL A 94 -6.02 -2.19 15.63
N ILE A 95 -6.55 -1.02 15.25
CA ILE A 95 -7.96 -0.67 15.47
C ILE A 95 -8.87 -1.24 14.36
N ALA A 96 -8.38 -1.32 13.11
CA ALA A 96 -9.19 -1.69 11.96
C ALA A 96 -9.76 -3.11 12.05
N ALA A 97 -8.99 -4.09 12.55
CA ALA A 97 -9.46 -5.48 12.65
C ALA A 97 -10.60 -5.65 13.68
N PRO A 98 -10.47 -5.20 14.94
CA PRO A 98 -11.58 -5.24 15.91
C PRO A 98 -12.79 -4.44 15.46
N LEU A 99 -12.58 -3.21 14.98
CA LEU A 99 -13.66 -2.31 14.58
C LEU A 99 -14.39 -2.84 13.34
N GLY A 100 -13.65 -3.39 12.38
CA GLY A 100 -14.21 -4.02 11.18
C GLY A 100 -15.00 -5.29 11.49
N SER A 101 -14.52 -6.12 12.42
CA SER A 101 -15.24 -7.32 12.86
C SER A 101 -16.52 -6.97 13.62
N PHE A 102 -16.44 -6.04 14.57
CA PHE A 102 -17.58 -5.58 15.36
C PHE A 102 -18.67 -4.96 14.50
N LEU A 103 -18.30 -4.01 13.63
CA LEU A 103 -19.25 -3.42 12.68
C LEU A 103 -19.75 -4.46 11.67
N GLY A 104 -18.88 -5.37 11.23
CA GLY A 104 -19.26 -6.47 10.33
C GLY A 104 -20.32 -7.39 10.92
N GLY A 105 -20.27 -7.63 12.24
CA GLY A 105 -21.26 -8.44 12.96
C GLY A 105 -22.62 -7.76 13.14
N ILE A 106 -22.66 -6.44 13.30
CA ILE A 106 -23.89 -5.69 13.59
C ILE A 106 -24.59 -5.23 12.31
N ILE A 107 -23.86 -4.55 11.43
CA ILE A 107 -24.43 -3.92 10.22
C ILE A 107 -24.20 -4.75 8.96
N GLY A 108 -23.45 -5.86 9.05
CA GLY A 108 -23.09 -6.69 7.92
C GLY A 108 -21.93 -6.12 7.10
N TRP A 109 -21.10 -7.01 6.54
CA TRP A 109 -19.90 -6.64 5.80
C TRP A 109 -20.15 -5.63 4.66
N ARG A 110 -21.28 -5.71 3.96
CA ARG A 110 -21.64 -4.78 2.86
C ARG A 110 -21.75 -3.33 3.36
N ASN A 111 -22.39 -3.13 4.52
CA ASN A 111 -22.54 -1.80 5.10
C ASN A 111 -21.24 -1.27 5.71
N VAL A 112 -20.34 -2.15 6.18
CA VAL A 112 -18.97 -1.76 6.56
C VAL A 112 -18.22 -1.20 5.36
N PHE A 113 -18.34 -1.82 4.17
CA PHE A 113 -17.74 -1.27 2.95
C PHE A 113 -18.39 0.04 2.49
N ASN A 114 -19.70 0.22 2.68
CA ASN A 114 -20.35 1.51 2.42
C ASN A 114 -19.87 2.60 3.39
N ALA A 115 -19.73 2.28 4.68
CA ALA A 115 -19.17 3.21 5.67
C ALA A 115 -17.71 3.58 5.31
N ALA A 116 -16.91 2.60 4.89
CA ALA A 116 -15.55 2.83 4.40
C ALA A 116 -15.53 3.69 3.12
N ALA A 117 -16.49 3.51 2.21
CA ALA A 117 -16.63 4.35 1.03
C ALA A 117 -16.99 5.79 1.39
N VAL A 118 -17.92 6.01 2.33
CA VAL A 118 -18.24 7.36 2.85
C VAL A 118 -17.01 8.02 3.46
N MET A 119 -16.25 7.29 4.28
CA MET A 119 -14.99 7.78 4.84
C MET A 119 -13.95 8.08 3.75
N GLY A 120 -13.91 7.27 2.68
CA GLY A 120 -13.09 7.50 1.49
C GLY A 120 -13.45 8.80 0.77
N VAL A 121 -14.74 9.09 0.58
CA VAL A 121 -15.20 10.37 0.00
C VAL A 121 -14.79 11.55 0.87
N LEU A 122 -14.96 11.45 2.20
CA LEU A 122 -14.52 12.50 3.12
C LEU A 122 -13.00 12.74 3.02
N CYS A 123 -12.22 11.66 2.90
CA CYS A 123 -10.78 11.75 2.70
C CYS A 123 -10.43 12.43 1.37
N VAL A 124 -11.13 12.10 0.28
CA VAL A 124 -10.97 12.77 -1.02
C VAL A 124 -11.25 14.26 -0.90
N ILE A 125 -12.35 14.65 -0.26
CA ILE A 125 -12.71 16.06 -0.04
C ILE A 125 -11.62 16.77 0.78
N TRP A 126 -11.12 16.11 1.83
CA TRP A 126 -10.06 16.65 2.68
C TRP A 126 -8.76 16.84 1.89
N VAL A 127 -8.33 15.85 1.12
CA VAL A 127 -7.14 15.93 0.27
C VAL A 127 -7.28 17.04 -0.76
N VAL A 128 -8.46 17.20 -1.37
CA VAL A 128 -8.71 18.29 -2.31
C VAL A 128 -8.59 19.64 -1.60
N LYS A 129 -9.08 19.81 -0.37
CA LYS A 129 -8.98 21.07 0.37
C LYS A 129 -7.58 21.36 0.91
N SER A 130 -6.90 20.34 1.43
CA SER A 130 -5.63 20.52 2.16
C SER A 130 -4.40 20.49 1.26
N LEU A 131 -4.46 19.86 0.08
CA LEU A 131 -3.29 19.73 -0.78
C LEU A 131 -3.19 20.91 -1.76
N PRO A 132 -2.18 21.80 -1.63
CA PRO A 132 -1.91 22.84 -2.62
C PRO A 132 -1.52 22.21 -3.97
N SER A 133 -1.64 22.95 -5.07
CA SER A 133 -1.13 22.51 -6.38
C SER A 133 0.38 22.30 -6.31
N LEU A 134 0.84 21.08 -6.60
CA LEU A 134 2.24 20.71 -6.67
C LEU A 134 2.59 20.54 -8.16
N PRO A 135 3.04 21.62 -8.84
CA PRO A 135 3.36 21.56 -10.25
C PRO A 135 4.29 20.39 -10.52
N GLY A 136 3.91 19.54 -11.48
CA GLY A 136 4.78 18.46 -11.92
C GLY A 136 6.01 19.08 -12.55
N GLU A 137 7.18 18.51 -12.27
CA GLU A 137 8.34 18.85 -13.10
C GLU A 137 8.08 18.32 -14.51
N PRO A 138 8.49 19.05 -15.57
CA PRO A 138 8.54 18.46 -16.91
C PRO A 138 9.26 17.12 -16.83
N SER A 139 8.76 16.12 -17.54
CA SER A 139 9.14 14.71 -17.46
C SER A 139 10.57 14.41 -17.95
N HIS A 140 11.55 15.23 -17.58
CA HIS A 140 12.95 15.11 -17.98
C HIS A 140 13.67 13.91 -17.37
N GLN A 141 13.01 13.13 -16.52
CA GLN A 141 13.48 11.83 -16.12
C GLN A 141 12.38 10.78 -16.30
N LYS A 142 12.06 10.47 -17.55
CA LYS A 142 12.01 9.06 -17.96
C LYS A 142 13.42 8.46 -17.78
N GLN A 143 13.96 8.46 -16.56
CA GLN A 143 15.04 7.55 -16.23
C GLN A 143 14.47 6.18 -16.52
N ASN A 144 15.05 5.50 -17.52
CA ASN A 144 14.59 4.21 -18.02
C ASN A 144 14.25 3.28 -16.85
N MET A 145 12.98 3.25 -16.43
CA MET A 145 12.51 2.43 -15.32
C MET A 145 12.74 0.94 -15.65
N PHE A 146 12.68 0.62 -16.94
CA PHE A 146 13.11 -0.65 -17.51
C PHE A 146 14.63 -0.90 -17.41
N SER A 147 15.48 0.12 -17.54
CA SER A 147 16.94 -0.03 -17.36
C SER A 147 17.33 -0.23 -15.89
N LEU A 148 16.56 0.33 -14.95
CA LEU A 148 16.70 0.03 -13.52
C LEU A 148 16.32 -1.42 -13.21
N LEU A 149 15.30 -1.96 -13.88
CA LEU A 149 14.92 -3.38 -13.79
C LEU A 149 15.99 -4.32 -14.37
N GLN A 150 16.74 -3.88 -15.38
CA GLN A 150 17.84 -4.64 -16.00
C GLN A 150 19.10 -4.72 -15.13
N ARG A 151 19.15 -4.06 -13.96
CA ARG A 151 20.27 -4.21 -13.02
C ARG A 151 20.18 -5.58 -12.33
N PRO A 152 21.21 -6.44 -12.44
CA PRO A 152 21.13 -7.85 -12.05
C PRO A 152 20.85 -8.12 -10.56
N GLY A 153 21.02 -7.13 -9.67
CA GLY A 153 20.62 -7.25 -8.25
C GLY A 153 19.21 -6.73 -7.91
N VAL A 154 18.63 -5.87 -8.74
CA VAL A 154 17.34 -5.20 -8.43
C VAL A 154 16.18 -6.16 -8.65
N MET A 155 16.20 -6.92 -9.74
CA MET A 155 15.14 -7.89 -10.05
C MET A 155 15.07 -9.02 -9.00
N ALA A 156 16.23 -9.53 -8.57
CA ALA A 156 16.30 -10.53 -7.51
C ALA A 156 15.74 -9.99 -6.18
N GLY A 157 16.08 -8.75 -5.81
CA GLY A 157 15.52 -8.09 -4.64
C GLY A 157 14.00 -7.89 -4.73
N MET A 158 13.48 -7.47 -5.89
CA MET A 158 12.04 -7.31 -6.11
C MET A 158 11.28 -8.64 -6.04
N ILE A 159 11.83 -9.70 -6.63
CA ILE A 159 11.25 -11.05 -6.57
C ILE A 159 11.26 -11.56 -5.12
N ALA A 160 12.37 -11.41 -4.40
CA ALA A 160 12.47 -11.83 -3.02
C ALA A 160 11.42 -11.12 -2.15
N ILE A 161 11.28 -9.79 -2.28
CA ILE A 161 10.26 -9.01 -1.57
C ILE A 161 8.86 -9.50 -1.95
N PHE A 162 8.58 -9.66 -3.25
CA PHE A 162 7.29 -10.14 -3.73
C PHE A 162 6.94 -11.52 -3.14
N MET A 163 7.89 -12.46 -3.16
CA MET A 163 7.73 -13.81 -2.64
C MET A 163 7.49 -13.81 -1.12
N SER A 164 8.23 -12.98 -0.37
CA SER A 164 8.04 -12.83 1.08
C SER A 164 6.66 -12.29 1.44
N PHE A 165 6.20 -11.23 0.76
CA PHE A 165 4.86 -10.68 0.99
C PHE A 165 3.77 -11.66 0.54
N ALA A 166 3.93 -12.32 -0.61
CA ALA A 166 2.98 -13.32 -1.10
C ALA A 166 2.85 -14.48 -0.11
N GLY A 167 3.96 -15.00 0.42
CA GLY A 167 3.97 -16.04 1.45
C GLY A 167 3.25 -15.60 2.74
N GLN A 168 3.51 -14.38 3.20
CA GLN A 168 2.85 -13.82 4.39
C GLN A 168 1.33 -13.71 4.20
N PHE A 169 0.87 -13.14 3.09
CA PHE A 169 -0.56 -13.00 2.81
C PHE A 169 -1.25 -14.35 2.58
N ALA A 170 -0.58 -15.30 1.92
CA ALA A 170 -1.09 -16.66 1.75
C ALA A 170 -1.27 -17.35 3.10
N PHE A 171 -0.28 -17.24 3.99
CA PHE A 171 -0.37 -17.79 5.34
C PHE A 171 -1.57 -17.23 6.12
N PHE A 172 -1.73 -15.89 6.17
CA PHE A 172 -2.87 -15.27 6.85
C PHE A 172 -4.24 -15.65 6.25
N THR A 173 -4.31 -15.84 4.93
CA THR A 173 -5.56 -16.16 4.24
C THR A 173 -5.99 -17.61 4.47
N TYR A 174 -5.03 -18.54 4.51
CA TYR A 174 -5.32 -19.99 4.56
C TYR A 174 -5.14 -20.62 5.94
N ILE A 175 -4.60 -19.92 6.93
CA ILE A 175 -4.43 -20.47 8.29
C ILE A 175 -5.75 -20.97 8.87
N ARG A 176 -6.84 -20.21 8.73
CA ARG A 176 -8.15 -20.57 9.30
C ARG A 176 -8.77 -21.82 8.65
N PRO A 177 -8.94 -21.91 7.31
CA PRO A 177 -9.52 -23.10 6.70
C PRO A 177 -8.64 -24.35 6.82
N VAL A 178 -7.30 -24.21 6.84
CA VAL A 178 -6.39 -25.36 7.02
C VAL A 178 -6.50 -25.92 8.45
N TYR A 179 -6.53 -25.06 9.47
CA TYR A 179 -6.66 -25.51 10.85
C TYR A 179 -8.05 -26.08 11.17
N MET A 180 -9.13 -25.47 10.66
CA MET A 180 -10.49 -25.97 10.90
C MET A 180 -10.85 -27.22 10.09
N ASN A 181 -10.38 -27.37 8.84
CA ASN A 181 -10.80 -28.49 7.99
C ASN A 181 -9.81 -29.68 7.93
N LEU A 182 -8.50 -29.46 8.10
CA LEU A 182 -7.51 -30.55 8.00
C LEU A 182 -7.03 -31.08 9.35
N ALA A 183 -7.04 -30.25 10.41
CA ALA A 183 -6.39 -30.62 11.68
C ALA A 183 -7.37 -31.01 12.80
N GLY A 184 -8.66 -30.67 12.71
CA GLY A 184 -9.67 -31.05 13.72
C GLY A 184 -9.43 -30.47 15.13
N PHE A 185 -8.58 -29.45 15.27
CA PHE A 185 -8.22 -28.84 16.55
C PHE A 185 -9.20 -27.74 16.96
N ASP A 186 -9.51 -27.69 18.27
CA ASP A 186 -10.36 -26.70 18.92
C ASP A 186 -9.70 -25.30 18.95
N VAL A 187 -10.50 -24.26 19.19
CA VAL A 187 -10.20 -22.81 19.06
C VAL A 187 -8.89 -22.38 19.76
N ASP A 188 -8.46 -23.09 20.80
CA ASP A 188 -7.25 -22.82 21.58
C ASP A 188 -5.95 -23.08 20.80
N GLY A 189 -5.91 -24.07 19.91
CA GLY A 189 -4.72 -24.37 19.10
C GLY A 189 -4.40 -23.27 18.09
N LEU A 190 -5.44 -22.66 17.51
CA LEU A 190 -5.31 -21.51 16.60
C LEU A 190 -4.69 -20.31 17.33
N THR A 191 -5.11 -20.08 18.58
CA THR A 191 -4.60 -18.98 19.41
C THR A 191 -3.12 -19.16 19.75
N LEU A 192 -2.67 -20.38 20.07
CA LEU A 192 -1.27 -20.72 20.34
C LEU A 192 -0.37 -20.56 19.09
N VAL A 193 -0.89 -20.87 17.90
CA VAL A 193 -0.17 -20.69 16.63
C VAL A 193 -0.08 -19.21 16.25
N LEU A 194 -1.17 -18.44 16.42
CA LEU A 194 -1.11 -16.99 16.25
C LEU A 194 -0.18 -16.32 17.26
N LEU A 195 -0.15 -16.81 18.52
CA LEU A 195 0.74 -16.32 19.56
C LEU A 195 2.22 -16.59 19.21
N SER A 196 2.54 -17.82 18.82
CA SER A 196 3.91 -18.19 18.42
C SER A 196 4.35 -17.46 17.14
N PHE A 197 3.44 -17.25 16.19
CA PHE A 197 3.71 -16.42 15.01
C PHE A 197 3.95 -14.95 15.39
N GLY A 198 3.19 -14.40 16.33
CA GLY A 198 3.39 -13.06 16.88
C GLY A 198 4.76 -12.91 17.54
N ILE A 199 5.17 -13.91 18.35
CA ILE A 199 6.49 -13.95 18.99
C ILE A 199 7.60 -14.07 17.94
N ALA A 200 7.46 -14.96 16.97
CA ALA A 200 8.43 -15.13 15.89
C ALA A 200 8.58 -13.85 15.04
N SER A 201 7.46 -13.18 14.73
CA SER A 201 7.46 -11.90 14.02
C SER A 201 8.12 -10.78 14.82
N PHE A 202 7.88 -10.72 16.13
CA PHE A 202 8.51 -9.74 17.02
C PHE A 202 10.03 -9.96 17.11
N VAL A 203 10.47 -11.22 17.25
CA VAL A 203 11.89 -11.59 17.28
C VAL A 203 12.55 -11.30 15.93
N GLY A 204 11.91 -11.67 14.81
CA GLY A 204 12.44 -11.43 13.46
C GLY A 204 12.56 -9.94 13.12
N THR A 205 11.59 -9.13 13.54
CA THR A 205 11.63 -7.67 13.34
C THR A 205 12.69 -7.00 14.21
N SER A 206 12.84 -7.46 15.46
CA SER A 206 13.87 -6.98 16.38
C SER A 206 15.27 -7.32 15.87
N PHE A 207 15.46 -8.54 15.36
CA PHE A 207 16.72 -8.98 14.77
C PHE A 207 17.05 -8.21 13.48
N SER A 208 16.08 -8.02 12.58
CA SER A 208 16.26 -7.19 11.38
C SER A 208 16.63 -5.74 11.73
N SER A 209 16.01 -5.16 12.76
CA SER A 209 16.30 -3.79 13.20
C SER A 209 17.71 -3.65 13.78
N TYR A 210 18.20 -4.68 14.48
CA TYR A 210 19.56 -4.73 15.02
C TYR A 210 20.61 -4.89 13.91
N VAL A 211 20.36 -5.76 12.93
CA VAL A 211 21.24 -6.00 11.78
C VAL A 211 21.31 -4.78 10.85
N LEU A 212 20.17 -4.11 10.60
CA LEU A 212 20.11 -2.93 9.75
C LEU A 212 20.83 -1.72 10.37
N LYS A 213 20.84 -1.60 11.71
CA LYS A 213 21.63 -0.59 12.44
C LYS A 213 23.14 -0.82 12.35
N ARG A 214 23.59 -2.05 12.11
CA ARG A 214 25.03 -2.38 12.09
C ARG A 214 25.65 -2.31 10.70
N SER A 215 24.94 -2.70 9.63
CA SER A 215 25.45 -2.56 8.25
C SER A 215 24.44 -2.97 7.16
N VAL A 216 24.02 -1.99 6.36
CA VAL A 216 23.19 -2.20 5.15
C VAL A 216 23.87 -3.15 4.14
N LYS A 217 25.21 -3.16 4.07
CA LYS A 217 25.99 -4.06 3.20
C LYS A 217 25.99 -5.53 3.68
N LEU A 218 25.86 -5.78 4.98
CA LEU A 218 25.80 -7.15 5.54
C LEU A 218 24.40 -7.76 5.40
N ALA A 219 23.35 -6.94 5.49
CA ALA A 219 21.98 -7.38 5.19
C ALA A 219 21.80 -7.76 3.71
N LEU A 220 22.39 -6.99 2.77
CA LEU A 220 22.39 -7.34 1.35
C LEU A 220 23.31 -8.53 1.01
N ALA A 221 24.42 -8.72 1.72
CA ALA A 221 25.36 -9.82 1.47
C ALA A 221 24.94 -11.15 2.13
N GLY A 222 24.18 -11.12 3.22
CA GLY A 222 23.70 -12.32 3.91
C GLY A 222 22.58 -13.07 3.18
N ALA A 223 21.71 -12.34 2.47
CA ALA A 223 20.59 -12.91 1.72
C ALA A 223 21.01 -13.94 0.63
N PRO A 224 22.05 -13.70 -0.20
CA PRO A 224 22.49 -14.70 -1.18
C PRO A 224 23.26 -15.87 -0.55
N LEU A 225 23.93 -15.69 0.60
CA LEU A 225 24.72 -16.74 1.25
C LEU A 225 23.87 -17.81 1.94
N HIS A 226 22.68 -17.44 2.43
CA HIS A 226 21.72 -18.38 3.00
C HIS A 226 20.85 -19.11 1.95
N LEU A 227 20.79 -18.60 0.71
CA LEU A 227 20.07 -19.25 -0.39
C LEU A 227 20.92 -20.29 -1.13
N ALA A 228 22.23 -20.33 -0.86
CA ALA A 228 23.20 -21.24 -1.47
C ALA A 228 23.59 -22.43 -0.57
N ARG A 229 22.93 -22.60 0.58
CA ARG A 229 23.05 -23.75 1.49
C ARG A 229 21.69 -24.40 1.68
#